data_AF-A0AAN5I8A8-F1
#
_entry.id   AF-A0AAN5I8A8-F1
#
_cell.length_a   1.000
_cell.length_b   1.000
_cell.length_c   1.000
_cell.angle_alpha   90.00
_cell.angle_beta   90.00
_cell.angle_gamma   90.00
#
_symmetry.space_group_name_H-M   'P 1'
#
loop_
_entity.id
_entity.type
_entity.pdbx_description
1 polymer ?
#
loop_
_entity_poly.entity_id
_entity_poly.type
_entity_poly.pdbx_seq_one_letter_code
_entity_poly.pdbx_strand_id
1 'polypeptide(L)'
;NRIEQEIVCGKAEMASGDLHEGADRLAFAVLISNKCDQFLSSLQQTLPPSHFNLVRKRITHYEQECNETRNKVIANRGESHEDK
;
A
#
# COMPACT_ATOMS: atom_id res chain seq x y z
N ASN A 1 10.04 13.44 -7.91
CA ASN A 1 9.00 13.18 -6.89
C ASN A 1 8.80 11.67 -6.83
N ARG A 2 9.11 11.01 -5.70
CA ARG A 2 9.08 9.53 -5.60
C ARG A 2 7.67 8.96 -5.80
N ILE A 3 6.64 9.65 -5.33
CA ILE A 3 5.23 9.23 -5.51
C ILE A 3 4.89 9.17 -7.00
N GLU A 4 5.21 10.21 -7.76
CA GLU A 4 4.95 10.26 -9.20
C GLU A 4 5.65 9.14 -9.96
N GLN A 5 6.88 8.78 -9.57
CA GLN A 5 7.60 7.65 -10.19
C GLN A 5 6.86 6.33 -9.98
N GLU A 6 6.41 6.04 -8.76
CA GLU A 6 5.65 4.80 -8.48
C GLU A 6 4.31 4.77 -9.21
N ILE A 7 3.67 5.93 -9.40
CA ILE A 7 2.44 6.03 -10.19
C ILE A 7 2.69 5.71 -11.66
N VAL A 8 3.73 6.32 -12.24
CA VAL A 8 4.08 6.13 -13.65
C VAL A 8 4.49 4.68 -13.91
N CYS A 9 5.39 4.13 -13.06
CA CYS A 9 5.81 2.74 -13.16
C CYS A 9 4.64 1.78 -12.94
N GLY A 10 3.83 1.98 -11.89
CA GLY A 10 2.70 1.09 -11.60
C GLY A 10 1.68 1.03 -12.74
N LYS A 11 1.39 2.16 -13.38
CA LYS A 11 0.54 2.20 -14.57
C LYS A 11 1.17 1.50 -15.77
N ALA A 12 2.48 1.65 -15.96
CA ALA A 12 3.21 0.98 -17.04
C ALA A 12 3.22 -0.54 -16.87
N GLU A 13 3.41 -1.04 -15.65
CA GLU A 13 3.37 -2.48 -15.35
C GLU A 13 1.97 -3.07 -15.56
N MET A 14 0.91 -2.37 -15.12
CA MET A 14 -0.45 -2.81 -15.43
C MET A 14 -0.73 -2.85 -16.93
N ALA A 15 -0.20 -1.88 -17.68
CA ALA A 15 -0.36 -1.84 -19.13
C ALA A 15 0.47 -2.91 -19.86
N SER A 16 1.61 -3.35 -19.30
CA SER A 16 2.44 -4.42 -19.83
C SER A 16 1.88 -5.81 -19.53
N GLY A 17 0.93 -5.91 -18.58
CA GLY A 17 0.26 -7.14 -18.18
C GLY A 17 0.67 -7.64 -16.79
N ASP A 18 1.65 -7.01 -16.14
CA ASP A 18 1.99 -7.30 -14.75
C ASP A 18 1.08 -6.52 -13.79
N LEU A 19 -0.12 -7.09 -13.60
CA LEU A 19 -1.13 -6.50 -12.73
C LEU A 19 -0.71 -6.48 -11.26
N HIS A 20 0.11 -7.44 -10.83
CA HIS A 20 0.49 -7.61 -9.43
C HIS A 20 1.54 -6.57 -9.03
N GLU A 21 2.64 -6.47 -9.79
CA GLU A 21 3.67 -5.45 -9.57
C GLU A 21 3.09 -4.04 -9.75
N GLY A 22 2.25 -3.85 -10.77
CA GLY A 22 1.56 -2.58 -10.98
C GLY A 22 0.68 -2.18 -9.81
N ALA A 23 -0.07 -3.14 -9.24
CA ALA A 23 -0.94 -2.88 -8.08
C ALA A 23 -0.16 -2.56 -6.81
N ASP A 24 0.99 -3.21 -6.60
CA ASP A 24 1.86 -2.94 -5.45
C ASP A 24 2.42 -1.53 -5.47
N ARG A 25 2.93 -1.09 -6.61
CA ARG A 25 3.47 0.26 -6.78
C ARG A 25 2.41 1.33 -6.58
N LEU A 26 1.21 1.12 -7.13
CA LEU A 26 0.09 2.04 -6.95
C LEU A 26 -0.40 2.06 -5.50
N ALA A 27 -0.52 0.91 -4.85
CA ALA A 27 -0.91 0.82 -3.44
C ALA A 27 0.13 1.52 -2.54
N PHE A 28 1.41 1.29 -2.78
CA PHE A 28 2.49 1.96 -2.07
C PHE A 28 2.42 3.49 -2.27
N ALA A 29 2.26 3.96 -3.51
CA ALA A 29 2.11 5.37 -3.83
C ALA A 29 0.91 6.02 -3.12
N VAL A 30 -0.21 5.29 -2.97
CA VAL A 30 -1.37 5.74 -2.18
C VAL A 30 -0.98 5.88 -0.71
N LEU A 31 -0.39 4.84 -0.11
CA LEU A 31 -0.09 4.81 1.32
C LEU A 31 0.90 5.89 1.78
N ILE A 32 1.83 6.29 0.93
CA ILE A 32 2.80 7.35 1.25
C ILE A 32 2.33 8.76 0.85
N SER A 33 1.17 8.88 0.21
CA SER A 33 0.63 10.16 -0.24
C SER A 33 -0.13 10.88 0.87
N ASN A 34 0.05 12.19 0.99
CA ASN A 34 -0.78 13.01 1.91
C ASN A 34 -2.21 13.24 1.38
N LYS A 35 -2.56 12.71 0.20
CA LYS A 35 -3.83 12.91 -0.49
C LYS A 35 -4.45 11.58 -0.95
N CYS A 36 -4.44 10.57 -0.07
CA CYS A 36 -4.95 9.22 -0.36
C CYS A 36 -6.32 9.24 -1.05
N ASP A 37 -7.30 9.98 -0.51
CA ASP A 37 -8.68 9.96 -1.02
C ASP A 37 -8.81 10.53 -2.44
N GLN A 38 -8.12 11.64 -2.72
CA GLN A 38 -8.11 12.24 -4.06
C GLN A 38 -7.43 11.30 -5.05
N PHE A 39 -6.36 10.64 -4.62
CA PHE A 39 -5.62 9.73 -5.49
C PHE A 39 -6.39 8.44 -5.75
N LEU A 40 -7.02 7.85 -4.74
CA LEU A 40 -7.93 6.70 -4.87
C LEU A 40 -9.09 7.03 -5.82
N SER A 41 -9.69 8.21 -5.68
CA SER A 41 -10.76 8.67 -6.59
C SER A 41 -10.26 8.74 -8.04
N SER A 42 -9.04 9.26 -8.26
CA SER A 42 -8.42 9.32 -9.59
C SER A 42 -8.11 7.93 -10.15
N LEU A 43 -7.60 7.00 -9.34
CA LEU A 43 -7.34 5.62 -9.76
C LEU A 43 -8.64 4.89 -10.12
N GLN A 44 -9.72 5.09 -9.36
CA GLN A 44 -11.02 4.49 -9.68
C GLN A 44 -11.57 4.95 -11.05
N GLN A 45 -11.29 6.20 -11.44
CA GLN A 45 -11.73 6.75 -12.73
C GLN A 45 -10.84 6.34 -13.90
N THR A 46 -9.57 6.01 -13.66
CA THR A 46 -8.58 5.77 -14.72
C THR A 46 -8.24 4.30 -14.93
N LEU A 47 -8.51 3.44 -13.95
CA LEU A 47 -8.28 2.00 -14.03
C LEU A 47 -9.57 1.22 -14.30
N PRO A 48 -9.50 0.07 -14.99
CA PRO A 48 -10.60 -0.87 -15.01
C PRO A 48 -10.99 -1.31 -13.59
N PRO A 49 -12.29 -1.60 -13.32
CA PRO A 49 -12.74 -1.97 -11.98
C PRO A 49 -11.98 -3.15 -11.35
N SER A 50 -11.61 -4.15 -12.16
CA SER A 50 -10.82 -5.29 -11.71
C SER A 50 -9.42 -4.92 -11.23
N HIS A 51 -8.77 -3.97 -11.91
CA HIS A 51 -7.42 -3.50 -11.58
C HIS A 51 -7.46 -2.63 -10.33
N PHE A 52 -8.45 -1.73 -10.24
CA PHE A 52 -8.66 -0.90 -9.05
C PHE A 52 -8.94 -1.75 -7.80
N ASN A 53 -9.76 -2.80 -7.92
CA ASN A 53 -10.00 -3.73 -6.82
C ASN A 53 -8.73 -4.45 -6.35
N LEU A 54 -7.82 -4.77 -7.27
CA LEU A 54 -6.52 -5.36 -6.93
C LEU A 54 -5.66 -4.37 -6.13
N VAL A 55 -5.58 -3.10 -6.54
CA VAL A 55 -4.90 -2.03 -5.78
C VAL A 55 -5.48 -1.92 -4.38
N ARG A 56 -6.81 -1.87 -4.24
CA ARG A 56 -7.47 -1.82 -2.92
C ARG A 56 -7.10 -3.00 -2.03
N LYS A 57 -7.08 -4.21 -2.59
CA LYS A 57 -6.68 -5.41 -1.85
C LYS A 57 -5.23 -5.31 -1.35
N ARG A 58 -4.33 -4.75 -2.16
CA ARG A 58 -2.92 -4.53 -1.76
C ARG A 58 -2.77 -3.47 -0.68
N ILE A 59 -3.53 -2.38 -0.73
CA ILE A 59 -3.57 -1.37 0.34
C ILE A 59 -3.94 -2.03 1.68
N THR A 60 -5.04 -2.77 1.72
CA THR A 60 -5.48 -3.46 2.95
C THR A 60 -4.44 -4.46 3.46
N HIS A 61 -3.74 -5.15 2.56
CA HIS A 61 -2.66 -6.06 2.93
C HIS A 61 -1.51 -5.33 3.64
N TYR A 62 -1.02 -4.23 3.07
CA TYR A 62 0.05 -3.44 3.68
C TYR A 62 -0.36 -2.83 5.03
N GLU A 63 -1.61 -2.41 5.18
CA GLU A 63 -2.14 -1.94 6.48
C GLU A 63 -2.14 -3.05 7.53
N GLN A 64 -2.52 -4.27 7.15
CA GLN A 64 -2.49 -5.44 8.03
C GLN A 64 -1.06 -5.79 8.45
N GLU A 65 -0.10 -5.83 7.52
CA GLU A 65 1.31 -6.10 7.82
C GLU A 65 1.93 -5.05 8.76
N CYS A 66 1.59 -3.77 8.56
CA CYS A 66 2.01 -2.70 9.45
C CYS A 66 1.45 -2.89 10.88
N ASN A 67 0.18 -3.26 10.99
CA ASN A 67 -0.48 -3.49 12.27
C ASN A 67 0.08 -4.72 12.99
N GLU A 68 0.34 -5.82 12.28
CA GLU A 68 0.94 -7.01 12.84
C GLU A 68 2.35 -6.75 13.36
N THR A 69 3.17 -6.03 12.59
CA THR A 69 4.52 -5.64 13.00
C THR A 69 4.48 -4.78 14.25
N ARG A 70 3.56 -3.81 14.30
CA ARG A 70 3.35 -2.95 15.47
C ARG A 70 2.97 -3.77 16.70
N ASN A 71 2.04 -4.73 16.57
CA ASN A 71 1.61 -5.57 17.68
C ASN A 71 2.74 -6.44 18.21
N LYS A 72 3.58 -7.01 17.34
CA LYS A 72 4.77 -7.78 17.75
C LYS A 72 5.79 -6.93 18.49
N VAL A 73 6.03 -5.68 18.05
CA VAL A 73 6.94 -4.75 18.74
C VAL A 73 6.41 -4.35 20.12
N ILE A 74 5.10 -4.16 20.26
CA ILE A 74 4.46 -3.85 21.56
C ILE A 74 4.57 -5.06 22.49
N ALA A 75 4.28 -6.28 22.00
CA ALA A 75 4.39 -7.50 22.79
C ALA A 75 5.82 -7.73 23.31
N ASN A 76 6.84 -7.50 22.48
CA ASN A 76 8.24 -7.67 22.87
C ASN A 76 8.79 -6.59 23.82
N ARG A 77 8.06 -5.48 24.04
CA ARG A 77 8.45 -4.44 25.02
C ARG A 77 7.86 -4.65 26.42
N GLY A 78 7.00 -5.66 26.60
CA GLY A 78 6.37 -5.99 27.88
C GLY A 78 7.20 -6.84 28.85
N GLU A 79 8.34 -7.41 28.40
CA GLU A 79 9.19 -8.30 29.20
C GLU A 79 10.42 -7.59 29.80
N SER A 80 10.21 -6.47 30.49
CA SER A 80 11.22 -5.90 31.40
C SER A 80 10.56 -5.69 32.76
N HIS A 81 10.32 -6.80 33.46
CA HIS A 81 9.89 -6.80 34.85
C HIS A 81 11.10 -7.11 35.75
N GLU A 82 11.56 -6.06 36.42
CA GLU A 82 12.01 -6.05 37.82
C GLU A 82 12.77 -7.28 38.33
N ASP A 83 14.09 -7.27 38.16
CA ASP A 83 14.96 -7.97 39.10
C ASP A 83 15.06 -7.13 40.39
N LYS A 84 14.55 -7.71 41.47
CA LYS A 84 14.59 -7.20 42.86
C LYS A 84 15.98 -7.33 43.47
#